data_AF-A0A2N2HM21-F1
#
_entry.id   AF-A0A2N2HM21-F1
#
_cell.length_a   1.000
_cell.length_b   1.000
_cell.length_c   1.000
_cell.angle_alpha   90.00
_cell.angle_beta   90.00
_cell.angle_gamma   90.00
#
_symmetry.space_group_name_H-M   'P 1'
#
loop_
_entity.id
_entity.type
_entity.pdbx_description
1 polymer ?
#
loop_
_entity_poly.entity_id
_entity_poly.type
_entity_poly.pdbx_seq_one_letter_code
_entity_poly.pdbx_strand_id
1 'polypeptide(L)'
;MASKAKGIRQSQKDIWQKKMEKRLAELAAKGIEGTAAARDAVVRALKAKVREANGRLAAIDAKDKKTADKKETKARKLEEAKLGKTKEDAPPVEEKASKSKKKKEEKAEKKEGAAKEKKPKAKV
;
A
#
# COMPACT_ATOMS: atom_id res chain seq x y z
N MET A 1 -7.76 7.09 0.83
CA MET A 1 -7.79 6.99 -0.65
C MET A 1 -6.44 7.44 -1.20
N ALA A 2 -5.80 6.65 -2.09
CA ALA A 2 -4.50 6.98 -2.67
C ALA A 2 -4.51 8.31 -3.44
N SER A 3 -5.61 8.63 -4.12
CA SER A 3 -5.82 9.89 -4.86
C SER A 3 -5.74 11.15 -3.98
N LYS A 4 -6.42 11.16 -2.82
CA LYS A 4 -6.35 12.28 -1.85
C LYS A 4 -4.92 12.48 -1.32
N ALA A 5 -4.22 11.39 -1.02
CA ALA A 5 -2.84 11.45 -0.55
C ALA A 5 -1.89 11.98 -1.64
N LYS A 6 -2.09 11.59 -2.91
CA LYS A 6 -1.31 12.08 -4.05
C LYS A 6 -1.43 13.59 -4.21
N GLY A 7 -2.65 14.13 -4.19
CA GLY A 7 -2.89 15.58 -4.30
C GLY A 7 -2.20 16.38 -3.21
N ILE A 8 -2.33 15.95 -1.94
CA ILE A 8 -1.66 16.62 -0.81
C ILE A 8 -0.13 16.61 -0.98
N ARG A 9 0.45 15.49 -1.41
CA ARG A 9 1.90 15.37 -1.63
C ARG A 9 2.37 16.27 -2.79
N GLN A 10 1.56 16.40 -3.83
CA GLN A 10 1.82 17.33 -4.94
C GLN A 10 1.87 18.77 -4.42
N SER A 11 0.84 19.21 -3.68
CA SER A 11 0.79 20.56 -3.13
C SER A 11 1.93 20.84 -2.14
N GLN A 12 2.31 19.84 -1.31
CA GLN A 12 3.47 19.97 -0.41
C GLN A 12 4.77 20.17 -1.18
N LYS A 13 4.97 19.42 -2.27
CA LYS A 13 6.12 19.57 -3.16
C LYS A 13 6.17 20.99 -3.76
N ASP A 14 5.04 21.48 -4.27
CA ASP A 14 4.97 22.80 -4.89
C ASP A 14 5.28 23.91 -3.87
N ILE A 15 4.77 23.79 -2.63
CA ILE A 15 5.09 24.72 -1.55
C ILE A 15 6.58 24.72 -1.24
N TRP A 16 7.23 23.56 -1.19
CA TRP A 16 8.67 23.48 -0.93
C TRP A 16 9.51 24.00 -2.09
N GLN A 17 9.08 23.80 -3.34
CA GLN A 17 9.72 24.37 -4.51
C GLN A 17 9.66 25.90 -4.47
N LYS A 18 8.46 26.48 -4.24
CA LYS A 18 8.30 27.94 -4.08
C LYS A 18 9.17 28.51 -2.96
N LYS A 19 9.28 27.80 -1.82
CA LYS A 19 10.17 28.20 -0.72
C LYS A 19 11.65 28.13 -1.13
N MET A 20 12.05 27.12 -1.90
CA MET A 20 13.41 26.97 -2.39
C MET A 20 13.76 28.10 -3.37
N GLU A 21 12.87 28.42 -4.31
CA GLU A 21 13.03 29.51 -5.27
C GLU A 21 13.18 30.85 -4.57
N LYS A 22 12.33 31.15 -3.58
CA LYS A 22 12.46 32.37 -2.76
C LYS A 22 13.82 32.44 -2.08
N ARG A 23 14.27 31.33 -1.48
CA ARG A 23 15.58 31.29 -0.81
C ARG A 23 16.73 31.47 -1.80
N LEU A 24 16.64 30.90 -3.00
CA LEU A 24 17.64 31.10 -4.04
C LEU A 24 17.68 32.55 -4.52
N ALA A 25 16.53 33.20 -4.67
CA ALA A 25 16.45 34.62 -5.00
C ALA A 25 17.08 35.51 -3.91
N GLU A 26 16.84 35.21 -2.64
CA GLU A 26 17.49 35.91 -1.51
C GLU A 26 19.01 35.72 -1.51
N LEU A 27 19.52 34.55 -1.90
CA LEU A 27 20.94 34.25 -1.97
C LEU A 27 21.57 34.96 -3.19
N ALA A 28 20.90 34.95 -4.34
CA ALA A 28 21.33 35.68 -5.54
C ALA A 28 21.41 37.19 -5.29
N ALA A 29 20.44 37.77 -4.56
CA ALA A 29 20.48 39.18 -4.15
C ALA A 29 21.68 39.52 -3.24
N LYS A 30 22.29 38.52 -2.59
CA LYS A 30 23.50 38.64 -1.78
C LYS A 30 24.78 38.27 -2.55
N GLY A 31 24.67 38.01 -3.86
CA GLY A 31 25.77 37.55 -4.71
C GLY A 31 26.18 36.09 -4.47
N ILE A 32 25.38 35.30 -3.75
CA ILE A 32 25.66 33.89 -3.46
C ILE A 32 24.90 33.03 -4.48
N GLU A 33 25.63 32.46 -5.44
CA GLU A 33 25.04 31.67 -6.53
C GLU A 33 25.72 30.29 -6.70
N GLY A 34 25.18 29.50 -7.62
CA GLY A 34 25.76 28.22 -8.03
C GLY A 34 26.00 27.24 -6.88
N THR A 35 27.26 26.80 -6.74
CA THR A 35 27.67 25.81 -5.74
C THR A 35 27.57 26.34 -4.31
N ALA A 36 27.81 27.63 -4.09
CA ALA A 36 27.69 28.26 -2.78
C ALA A 36 26.22 28.29 -2.32
N ALA A 37 25.30 28.68 -3.21
CA ALA A 37 23.87 28.62 -2.94
C ALA A 37 23.37 27.17 -2.74
N ALA A 38 23.95 26.21 -3.46
CA ALA A 38 23.61 24.79 -3.29
C ALA A 38 24.08 24.21 -1.94
N ARG A 39 25.10 24.80 -1.30
CA ARG A 39 25.61 24.40 0.01
C ARG A 39 24.81 25.01 1.17
N ASP A 40 23.98 26.03 0.93
CA ASP A 40 23.09 26.62 1.93
C ASP A 40 22.23 25.52 2.59
N ALA A 41 22.21 25.51 3.92
CA ALA A 41 21.56 24.47 4.70
C ALA A 41 20.04 24.42 4.45
N VAL A 42 19.41 25.58 4.24
CA VAL A 42 17.97 25.69 3.97
C VAL A 42 17.66 25.14 2.59
N VAL A 43 18.45 25.50 1.57
CA VAL A 43 18.31 24.95 0.21
C VAL A 43 18.48 23.43 0.21
N ARG A 44 19.48 22.90 0.93
CA ARG A 44 19.70 21.44 1.07
C ARG A 44 18.51 20.74 1.75
N ALA A 45 18.00 21.31 2.84
CA ALA A 45 16.86 20.76 3.55
C ALA A 45 15.59 20.75 2.68
N LEU A 46 15.35 21.83 1.91
CA LEU A 46 14.22 21.91 0.99
C LEU A 46 14.34 20.91 -0.16
N LYS A 47 15.54 20.75 -0.75
CA LYS A 47 15.81 19.71 -1.75
C LYS A 47 15.54 18.30 -1.22
N ALA A 48 15.94 18.02 0.03
CA ALA A 48 15.69 16.74 0.66
C ALA A 48 14.18 16.45 0.77
N LYS A 49 13.39 17.43 1.23
CA LYS A 49 11.92 17.32 1.31
C LYS A 49 11.27 17.09 -0.06
N VAL A 50 11.71 17.81 -1.09
CA VAL A 50 11.23 17.61 -2.46
C VAL A 50 11.54 16.19 -2.97
N ARG A 51 12.75 15.68 -2.70
CA ARG A 51 13.13 14.30 -3.05
C ARG A 51 12.28 13.26 -2.33
N GLU A 52 11.99 13.48 -1.05
CA GLU A 52 11.13 12.62 -0.25
C GLU A 52 9.68 12.60 -0.79
N ALA A 53 9.11 13.76 -1.14
CA ALA A 53 7.80 13.83 -1.79
C ALA A 53 7.79 13.10 -3.14
N ASN A 54 8.80 13.28 -3.98
CA ASN A 54 8.92 12.57 -5.25
C ASN A 54 8.98 11.05 -5.05
N GLY A 55 9.74 10.56 -4.06
CA GLY A 55 9.80 9.13 -3.74
C GLY A 55 8.44 8.57 -3.32
N ARG A 56 7.67 9.34 -2.52
CA ARG A 56 6.31 8.95 -2.14
C ARG A 56 5.34 8.96 -3.31
N LEU A 57 5.42 9.95 -4.19
CA LEU A 57 4.59 10.03 -5.40
C LEU A 57 4.88 8.84 -6.32
N ALA A 58 6.16 8.52 -6.55
CA ALA A 58 6.55 7.36 -7.35
C ALA A 58 6.06 6.04 -6.75
N ALA A 59 6.07 5.90 -5.42
CA ALA A 59 5.53 4.71 -4.76
C ALA A 59 4.00 4.60 -4.90
N ILE A 60 3.28 5.72 -4.92
CA ILE A 60 1.84 5.75 -5.21
C ILE A 60 1.61 5.34 -6.67
N ASP A 61 2.34 5.91 -7.62
CA ASP A 61 2.21 5.58 -9.04
C ASP A 61 2.52 4.10 -9.32
N ALA A 62 3.55 3.55 -8.67
CA ALA A 62 3.87 2.12 -8.77
C ALA A 62 2.76 1.22 -8.20
N LYS A 63 2.10 1.65 -7.12
CA LYS A 63 0.93 0.92 -6.57
C LYS A 63 -0.26 1.01 -7.52
N ASP A 64 -0.53 2.18 -8.07
CA ASP A 64 -1.64 2.39 -9.01
C ASP A 64 -1.47 1.51 -10.26
N LYS A 65 -0.26 1.44 -10.83
CA LYS A 65 0.07 0.51 -11.93
C LYS A 65 -0.20 -0.95 -11.57
N LYS A 66 0.35 -1.43 -10.45
CA LYS A 66 0.10 -2.80 -9.97
C LYS A 66 -1.39 -3.10 -9.76
N THR A 67 -2.19 -2.11 -9.35
CA THR A 67 -3.64 -2.30 -9.22
C THR A 67 -4.35 -2.33 -10.56
N ALA A 68 -3.89 -1.58 -11.56
CA ALA A 68 -4.39 -1.66 -12.92
C ALA A 68 -4.10 -3.04 -13.53
N ASP A 69 -2.86 -3.52 -13.45
CA ASP A 69 -2.46 -4.85 -13.95
C ASP A 69 -3.29 -5.97 -13.31
N LYS A 70 -3.53 -5.87 -11.99
CA LYS A 70 -4.41 -6.81 -11.27
C LYS A 70 -5.87 -6.74 -11.73
N LYS A 71 -6.37 -5.57 -12.11
CA LYS A 71 -7.73 -5.43 -12.64
C LYS A 71 -7.83 -6.03 -14.03
N GLU A 72 -6.85 -5.79 -14.90
CA GLU A 72 -6.81 -6.37 -16.24
C GLU A 72 -6.69 -7.89 -16.21
N THR A 73 -5.81 -8.43 -15.38
CA THR A 73 -5.67 -9.89 -15.24
C THR A 73 -6.92 -10.53 -14.63
N LYS A 74 -7.59 -9.88 -13.67
CA LYS A 74 -8.88 -10.35 -13.17
C LYS A 74 -9.98 -10.26 -14.23
N ALA A 75 -10.02 -9.19 -15.01
CA ALA A 75 -10.98 -9.02 -16.09
C ALA A 75 -10.77 -10.10 -17.16
N ARG A 76 -9.54 -10.33 -17.60
CA ARG A 76 -9.21 -11.42 -18.54
C ARG A 76 -9.63 -12.79 -18.01
N LYS A 77 -9.29 -13.12 -16.77
CA LYS A 77 -9.71 -14.40 -16.14
C LYS A 77 -11.22 -14.53 -16.01
N LEU A 78 -11.93 -13.44 -15.73
CA LEU A 78 -13.39 -13.44 -15.65
C LEU A 78 -14.03 -13.60 -17.03
N GLU A 79 -13.48 -12.96 -18.06
CA GLU A 79 -13.92 -13.15 -19.45
C GLU A 79 -13.64 -14.58 -19.94
N GLU A 80 -12.45 -15.12 -19.65
CA GLU A 80 -12.09 -16.50 -19.98
C GLU A 80 -12.97 -17.52 -19.23
N ALA A 81 -13.33 -17.24 -17.97
CA ALA A 81 -14.28 -18.05 -17.20
C ALA A 81 -15.74 -17.89 -17.69
N LYS A 82 -16.10 -16.79 -18.34
CA LYS A 82 -17.42 -16.62 -18.98
C LYS A 82 -17.48 -17.33 -20.33
N LEU A 83 -16.42 -17.27 -21.13
CA LEU A 83 -16.29 -18.03 -22.39
C LEU A 83 -16.17 -19.54 -22.14
N GLY A 84 -15.56 -19.97 -21.03
CA GLY A 84 -15.50 -21.38 -20.63
C GLY A 84 -16.84 -21.93 -20.12
N LYS A 85 -17.78 -21.07 -19.69
CA LYS A 85 -19.12 -21.45 -19.22
C LYS A 85 -20.19 -21.44 -20.32
N THR A 86 -19.86 -21.06 -21.55
CA THR A 86 -20.82 -21.04 -22.68
C THR A 86 -20.64 -22.21 -23.65
N LYS A 87 -19.76 -23.18 -23.36
CA LYS A 87 -19.67 -24.42 -24.14
C LYS A 87 -20.09 -25.70 -23.42
N GLU A 88 -20.42 -25.64 -22.14
CA GLU A 88 -21.04 -26.79 -21.46
C GLU A 88 -22.03 -26.29 -20.41
N ASP A 89 -23.20 -26.94 -20.43
CA ASP A 89 -24.26 -26.96 -19.42
C ASP A 89 -25.34 -25.87 -19.40
N ALA A 90 -26.48 -26.26 -19.98
CA ALA A 90 -27.75 -26.26 -19.24
C ALA A 90 -28.35 -27.69 -19.24
N PRO A 91 -29.05 -28.12 -18.16
CA PRO A 91 -28.94 -29.44 -17.52
C PRO A 91 -30.28 -30.26 -17.62
N PRO A 92 -30.55 -31.43 -16.94
CA PRO A 92 -30.71 -31.50 -15.48
C PRO A 92 -30.52 -32.89 -14.75
N VAL A 93 -30.47 -32.78 -13.41
CA VAL A 93 -30.84 -33.73 -12.31
C VAL A 93 -29.92 -34.92 -11.92
N GLU A 94 -29.61 -34.90 -10.61
CA GLU A 94 -29.78 -36.00 -9.63
C GLU A 94 -28.51 -36.59 -8.96
N GLU A 95 -28.62 -36.68 -7.64
CA GLU A 95 -27.80 -37.44 -6.69
C GLU A 95 -26.32 -37.07 -6.47
N LYS A 96 -26.06 -36.35 -5.38
CA LYS A 96 -25.48 -36.96 -4.16
C LYS A 96 -25.31 -35.92 -3.04
N ALA A 97 -26.45 -35.62 -2.40
CA ALA A 97 -26.45 -35.21 -1.02
C ALA A 97 -26.14 -36.42 -0.13
N SER A 98 -24.87 -36.64 0.21
CA SER A 98 -24.47 -37.31 1.46
C SER A 98 -22.94 -37.39 1.55
N LYS A 99 -22.41 -37.30 2.77
CA LYS A 99 -20.99 -37.41 3.18
C LYS A 99 -20.19 -36.10 3.30
N SER A 100 -20.62 -35.21 4.18
CA SER A 100 -19.65 -34.38 4.93
C SER A 100 -20.10 -33.99 6.35
N LYS A 101 -21.12 -34.66 6.90
CA LYS A 101 -21.59 -34.47 8.29
C LYS A 101 -20.73 -35.18 9.36
N LYS A 102 -19.59 -35.79 9.02
CA LYS A 102 -18.78 -36.60 9.95
C LYS A 102 -17.37 -36.06 10.17
N LYS A 103 -17.23 -34.75 10.36
CA LYS A 103 -15.95 -34.11 10.74
C LYS A 103 -16.14 -32.93 11.72
N LYS A 104 -17.12 -33.04 12.63
CA LYS A 104 -17.40 -32.03 13.67
C LYS A 104 -17.44 -32.61 15.10
N GLU A 105 -16.84 -33.77 15.34
CA GLU A 105 -16.78 -34.34 16.70
C GLU A 105 -15.35 -34.59 17.22
N GLU A 106 -14.31 -34.61 16.38
CA GLU A 106 -12.94 -34.93 16.83
C GLU A 106 -12.04 -33.71 17.08
N LYS A 107 -12.61 -32.54 17.39
CA LYS A 107 -11.83 -31.35 17.81
C LYS A 107 -12.36 -30.67 19.07
N ALA A 108 -13.30 -31.32 19.77
CA ALA A 108 -13.78 -30.89 21.08
C ALA A 108 -12.94 -31.47 22.24
N GLU A 109 -12.18 -32.55 22.03
CA GLU A 109 -11.48 -33.27 23.10
C GLU A 109 -10.02 -32.83 23.35
N LYS A 110 -9.54 -31.74 22.72
CA LYS A 110 -8.23 -31.15 23.02
C LYS A 110 -8.29 -29.88 23.86
N LYS A 111 -9.44 -29.62 24.52
CA LYS A 111 -9.68 -28.47 25.41
C LYS A 111 -9.74 -28.81 26.90
N GLU A 112 -9.55 -30.06 27.32
CA GLU A 112 -9.45 -30.42 28.73
C GLU A 112 -8.17 -31.24 28.94
N GLY A 113 -7.22 -30.71 29.73
CA GLY A 113 -6.03 -31.49 30.11
C GLY A 113 -4.67 -30.80 30.02
N ALA A 114 -4.56 -29.50 30.29
CA ALA A 114 -3.31 -28.91 30.77
C ALA A 114 -3.61 -27.66 31.61
N ALA A 115 -3.94 -27.92 32.88
CA ALA A 115 -3.36 -27.27 34.06
C ALA A 115 -3.00 -25.77 33.89
N LYS A 116 -3.80 -24.82 34.41
CA LYS A 116 -3.83 -24.40 35.83
C LYS A 116 -2.46 -24.53 36.53
N GLU A 117 -2.06 -23.42 37.17
CA GLU A 117 -0.87 -23.22 38.03
C GLU A 117 0.43 -22.97 37.23
N LYS A 118 1.17 -21.84 37.31
CA LYS A 118 1.47 -20.96 38.45
C LYS A 118 1.84 -19.55 37.95
N LYS A 119 1.07 -18.53 38.33
CA LYS A 119 1.65 -17.24 38.78
C LYS A 119 1.89 -17.42 40.28
N PRO A 120 3.03 -16.99 40.85
CA PRO A 120 3.02 -15.64 41.43
C PRO A 120 4.37 -14.89 41.48
N LYS A 121 4.24 -13.55 41.42
CA LYS A 121 4.87 -12.52 42.29
C LYS A 121 6.40 -12.35 42.36
N ALA A 122 6.81 -11.15 41.94
CA ALA A 122 7.61 -10.14 42.67
C ALA A 122 9.06 -10.42 43.11
N LYS A 123 9.93 -9.47 42.75
CA LYS A 123 10.95 -8.77 43.57
C LYS A 123 11.36 -7.53 42.77
N VAL A 124 11.11 -6.30 43.25
CA VAL A 124 11.90 -5.52 44.22
C VAL A 124 13.38 -5.51 43.86
#